data_AF-A0A965CYX1-F1
#
_entry.id   AF-A0A965CYX1-F1
#
_cell.length_a   1.000
_cell.length_b   1.000
_cell.length_c   1.000
_cell.angle_alpha   90.00
_cell.angle_beta   90.00
_cell.angle_gamma   90.00
#
_symmetry.space_group_name_H-M   'P 1'
#
loop_
_entity.id
_entity.type
_entity.pdbx_description
1 polymer ?
#
loop_
_entity_poly.entity_id
_entity_poly.type
_entity_poly.pdbx_seq_one_letter_code
_entity_poly.pdbx_strand_id
1 'polypeptide(L)'
;MNGIKPDPQVLVRGLGSNYEILRTNIKRWTVGSPIQAPLDSLLELIRQHNIKEADVEKMIVRVSTTGANTVNNREMPDICMQYMCAVMLLDGTATFISAHDEKRMTHPKVMKVRAKIELIGDEYLQSLVPERHGIVEIKLKDGRTVKHHTRGVRGTAQNPMTTPEVDEKCYDLMAPVLGKSRARKLCDTVWNIEKVKDVRALRPLLRA
;
A
#
# COMPACT_ATOMS: atom_id res chain seq x y z
N MET A 1 -6.56 12.69 27.88
CA MET A 1 -5.36 12.05 27.30
C MET A 1 -4.15 12.73 27.90
N ASN A 2 -3.39 12.05 28.75
CA ASN A 2 -2.11 12.58 29.22
C ASN A 2 -1.08 12.28 28.13
N GLY A 3 -0.66 13.30 27.37
CA GLY A 3 0.39 13.15 26.37
C GLY A 3 1.68 12.64 27.02
N ILE A 4 2.47 11.88 26.24
CA ILE A 4 3.80 11.43 26.67
C ILE A 4 4.64 12.67 27.00
N LYS A 5 5.29 12.69 28.18
CA LYS A 5 6.19 13.78 28.57
C LYS A 5 7.32 13.88 27.53
N PRO A 6 7.56 15.06 26.92
CA PRO A 6 8.59 15.19 25.90
C PRO A 6 9.98 14.95 26.50
N ASP A 7 10.84 14.26 25.75
CA ASP A 7 12.25 14.05 26.07
C ASP A 7 13.13 14.61 24.95
N PRO A 8 13.65 15.85 25.08
CA PRO A 8 14.51 16.47 24.09
C PRO A 8 15.81 15.70 23.81
N GLN A 9 16.29 14.87 24.75
CA GLN A 9 17.53 14.11 24.56
C GLN A 9 17.41 13.08 23.43
N VAL A 10 16.19 12.64 23.11
CA VAL A 10 15.93 11.74 21.97
C VAL A 10 16.39 12.33 20.64
N LEU A 11 16.33 13.67 20.47
CA LEU A 11 16.70 14.33 19.21
C LEU A 11 18.20 14.29 18.92
N VAL A 12 19.03 14.33 19.95
CA VAL A 12 20.50 14.35 19.83
C VAL A 12 21.13 12.98 20.03
N ARG A 13 20.33 11.99 20.42
CA ARG A 13 20.81 10.64 20.72
C ARG A 13 21.39 9.98 19.46
N GLY A 14 22.71 9.79 19.47
CA GLY A 14 23.43 9.16 18.36
C GLY A 14 23.56 10.04 17.13
N LEU A 15 23.48 11.36 17.28
CA LEU A 15 23.74 12.31 16.19
C LEU A 15 25.12 12.06 15.57
N GLY A 16 25.17 11.98 14.24
CA GLY A 16 26.38 11.64 13.48
C GLY A 16 26.62 10.14 13.26
N SER A 17 25.86 9.27 13.93
CA SER A 17 25.96 7.81 13.77
C SER A 17 24.64 7.18 13.33
N ASN A 18 23.51 7.70 13.80
CA ASN A 18 22.17 7.22 13.46
C ASN A 18 21.49 8.20 12.51
N TYR A 19 20.99 7.69 11.39
CA TYR A 19 20.26 8.48 10.40
C TYR A 19 18.84 7.95 10.28
N GLU A 20 17.89 8.58 10.97
CA GLU A 20 16.49 8.15 11.00
C GLU A 20 15.83 8.14 9.60
N ILE A 21 16.37 8.89 8.64
CA ILE A 21 15.94 8.83 7.23
C ILE A 21 16.00 7.40 6.67
N LEU A 22 16.97 6.58 7.10
CA LEU A 22 17.12 5.18 6.70
C LEU A 22 16.04 4.27 7.29
N ARG A 23 15.25 4.77 8.24
CA ARG A 23 14.12 4.06 8.89
C ARG A 23 12.77 4.56 8.39
N THR A 24 12.76 5.39 7.34
CA THR A 24 11.53 5.90 6.74
C THR A 24 10.78 4.79 6.02
N ASN A 25 9.49 4.67 6.30
CA ASN A 25 8.62 3.75 5.58
C ASN A 25 8.17 4.38 4.26
N ILE A 26 8.26 3.63 3.16
CA ILE A 26 7.69 4.01 1.87
C ILE A 26 6.42 3.18 1.68
N LYS A 27 5.26 3.83 1.58
CA LYS A 27 4.01 3.11 1.28
C LYS A 27 4.13 2.47 -0.10
N ARG A 28 3.90 1.16 -0.23
CA ARG A 28 3.83 0.50 -1.54
C ARG A 28 2.59 0.94 -2.29
N TRP A 29 1.44 0.80 -1.64
CA TRP A 29 0.13 1.15 -2.20
C TRP A 29 -0.24 2.61 -1.87
N THR A 30 -0.99 3.28 -2.73
CA THR A 30 -1.44 4.67 -2.52
C THR A 30 -2.76 4.69 -1.72
N VAL A 31 -2.72 4.14 -0.51
CA VAL A 31 -3.90 3.89 0.33
C VAL A 31 -3.64 4.21 1.81
N GLY A 32 -4.71 4.24 2.59
CA GLY A 32 -4.70 4.28 4.05
C GLY A 32 -3.82 3.17 4.65
N SER A 33 -3.08 3.50 5.71
CA SER A 33 -2.10 2.59 6.32
C SER A 33 -2.63 1.20 6.69
N PRO A 34 -3.87 1.02 7.20
CA PRO A 34 -4.42 -0.31 7.50
C PRO A 34 -4.63 -1.21 6.28
N ILE A 35 -4.73 -0.64 5.07
CA ILE A 35 -5.03 -1.38 3.83
C ILE A 35 -3.75 -2.00 3.21
N GLN A 36 -2.56 -1.51 3.58
CA GLN A 36 -1.30 -1.94 2.98
C GLN A 36 -1.06 -3.45 3.11
N ALA A 37 -1.14 -4.01 4.32
CA ALA A 37 -0.87 -5.42 4.57
C ALA A 37 -1.92 -6.37 3.93
N PRO A 38 -3.22 -6.05 3.95
CA PRO A 38 -4.21 -6.79 3.16
C PRO A 38 -3.95 -6.80 1.67
N LEU A 39 -3.55 -5.68 1.05
CA LEU A 39 -3.23 -5.65 -0.38
C LEU A 39 -1.96 -6.45 -0.71
N ASP A 40 -0.94 -6.44 0.17
CA ASP A 40 0.22 -7.32 0.03
C ASP A 40 -0.19 -8.80 0.07
N SER A 41 -1.02 -9.19 1.05
CA SER A 41 -1.53 -10.56 1.17
C SER A 41 -2.38 -10.98 -0.02
N LEU A 42 -3.25 -10.09 -0.51
CA LEU A 42 -4.12 -10.38 -1.64
C LEU A 42 -3.31 -10.53 -2.94
N LEU A 43 -2.34 -9.66 -3.19
CA LEU A 43 -1.47 -9.78 -4.35
C LEU A 43 -0.69 -11.10 -4.34
N GLU A 44 -0.19 -11.53 -3.17
CA GLU A 44 0.52 -12.79 -3.03
C GLU A 44 -0.40 -13.98 -3.36
N LEU A 45 -1.62 -14.00 -2.81
CA LEU A 45 -2.60 -15.04 -3.11
C LEU A 45 -2.99 -15.08 -4.60
N ILE A 46 -3.19 -13.92 -5.22
CA ILE A 46 -3.46 -13.82 -6.66
C ILE A 46 -2.31 -14.43 -7.46
N ARG A 47 -1.06 -14.12 -7.12
CA ARG A 47 0.12 -14.63 -7.84
C ARG A 47 0.32 -16.13 -7.64
N GLN A 48 0.21 -16.62 -6.41
CA GLN A 48 0.45 -18.02 -6.06
C GLN A 48 -0.61 -18.96 -6.63
N HIS A 49 -1.86 -18.51 -6.70
CA HIS A 49 -2.99 -19.37 -7.08
C HIS A 49 -3.69 -18.95 -8.37
N ASN A 50 -3.19 -17.92 -9.06
CA ASN A 50 -3.77 -17.35 -10.29
C ASN A 50 -5.26 -17.00 -10.13
N ILE A 51 -5.63 -16.42 -8.99
CA ILE A 51 -7.02 -16.14 -8.61
C ILE A 51 -7.59 -15.01 -9.46
N LYS A 52 -8.76 -15.23 -10.05
CA LYS A 52 -9.58 -14.19 -10.67
C LYS A 52 -10.78 -13.83 -9.80
N GLU A 53 -11.34 -12.64 -10.00
CA GLU A 53 -12.54 -12.18 -9.29
C GLU A 53 -13.75 -13.12 -9.47
N ALA A 54 -13.79 -13.82 -10.60
CA ALA A 54 -14.82 -14.80 -10.93
C ALA A 54 -14.73 -16.07 -10.06
N ASP A 55 -13.53 -16.41 -9.58
CA ASP A 55 -13.25 -17.60 -8.77
C ASP A 55 -13.60 -17.39 -7.29
N VAL A 56 -13.61 -16.13 -6.84
CA VAL A 56 -13.89 -15.77 -5.44
C VAL A 56 -15.37 -16.00 -5.11
N GLU A 57 -15.62 -16.85 -4.13
CA GLU A 57 -16.93 -17.00 -3.47
C GLU A 57 -17.08 -15.99 -2.34
N LYS A 58 -16.11 -15.96 -1.40
CA LYS A 58 -16.05 -15.03 -0.26
C LYS A 58 -14.61 -14.66 0.06
N MET A 59 -14.38 -13.43 0.52
CA MET A 59 -13.10 -12.98 1.03
C MET A 59 -13.28 -12.39 2.43
N ILE A 60 -12.50 -12.86 3.38
CA ILE A 60 -12.38 -12.29 4.72
C ILE A 60 -11.06 -11.55 4.81
N VAL A 61 -11.12 -10.28 5.21
CA VAL A 61 -9.95 -9.46 5.51
C VAL A 61 -9.93 -9.17 7.00
N ARG A 62 -8.80 -9.43 7.66
CA ARG A 62 -8.59 -9.12 9.08
C ARG A 62 -7.44 -8.15 9.25
N VAL A 63 -7.68 -7.11 10.06
CA VAL A 63 -6.71 -6.12 10.52
C VAL A 63 -6.99 -5.80 11.98
N SER A 64 -6.16 -5.01 12.65
CA SER A 64 -6.45 -4.55 14.02
C SER A 64 -7.82 -3.88 14.12
N THR A 65 -8.50 -3.99 15.27
CA THR A 65 -9.82 -3.37 15.49
C THR A 65 -9.83 -1.87 15.18
N THR A 66 -8.80 -1.14 15.63
CA THR A 66 -8.61 0.29 15.29
C THR A 66 -8.41 0.52 13.79
N GLY A 67 -7.64 -0.36 13.12
CA GLY A 67 -7.45 -0.33 11.68
C GLY A 67 -8.76 -0.55 10.93
N ALA A 68 -9.54 -1.57 11.31
CA ALA A 68 -10.83 -1.87 10.70
C ALA A 68 -11.80 -0.70 10.87
N ASN A 69 -11.89 -0.15 12.08
CA ASN A 69 -12.68 1.05 12.35
C ASN A 69 -12.25 2.22 11.46
N THR A 70 -10.98 2.33 11.09
CA THR A 70 -10.51 3.43 10.23
C THR A 70 -10.94 3.27 8.77
N VAL A 71 -10.99 2.05 8.22
CA VAL A 71 -11.09 1.83 6.76
C VAL A 71 -12.30 1.02 6.28
N ASN A 72 -13.19 0.64 7.19
CA ASN A 72 -14.38 -0.15 6.86
C ASN A 72 -15.38 0.66 6.02
N ASN A 73 -15.61 0.25 4.77
CA ASN A 73 -16.65 0.77 3.88
C ASN A 73 -16.70 2.31 3.79
N ARG A 74 -15.54 2.97 3.81
CA ARG A 74 -15.45 4.43 3.67
C ARG A 74 -15.94 4.91 2.30
N GLU A 75 -16.38 6.16 2.27
CA GLU A 75 -16.83 6.83 1.04
C GLU A 75 -15.67 7.29 0.16
N MET A 76 -14.51 7.56 0.76
CA MET A 76 -13.28 7.89 0.04
C MET A 76 -12.54 6.59 -0.36
N PRO A 77 -12.18 6.40 -1.65
CA PRO A 77 -11.75 5.10 -2.15
C PRO A 77 -10.43 4.60 -1.57
N ASP A 78 -9.42 5.46 -1.41
CA ASP A 78 -8.09 5.08 -0.94
C ASP A 78 -8.04 4.70 0.55
N ILE A 79 -9.13 4.96 1.29
CA ILE A 79 -9.33 4.52 2.68
C ILE A 79 -10.51 3.53 2.82
N CYS A 80 -11.02 2.98 1.72
CA CYS A 80 -12.08 1.97 1.72
C CYS A 80 -11.49 0.58 1.43
N MET A 81 -11.36 -0.26 2.47
CA MET A 81 -10.74 -1.59 2.35
C MET A 81 -11.38 -2.46 1.28
N GLN A 82 -12.71 -2.57 1.30
CA GLN A 82 -13.44 -3.46 0.42
C GLN A 82 -13.35 -2.99 -1.04
N TYR A 83 -13.37 -1.67 -1.28
CA TYR A 83 -13.15 -1.12 -2.61
C TYR A 83 -11.74 -1.47 -3.13
N MET A 84 -10.70 -1.23 -2.33
CA MET A 84 -9.33 -1.49 -2.76
C MET A 84 -9.05 -2.98 -2.99
N CYS A 85 -9.61 -3.88 -2.19
CA CYS A 85 -9.51 -5.32 -2.43
C CYS A 85 -10.28 -5.74 -3.70
N ALA A 86 -11.45 -5.13 -3.96
CA ALA A 86 -12.20 -5.39 -5.19
C ALA A 86 -11.45 -4.92 -6.44
N VAL A 87 -10.83 -3.74 -6.40
CA VAL A 87 -9.96 -3.21 -7.48
C VAL A 87 -8.79 -4.16 -7.73
N MET A 88 -8.09 -4.59 -6.68
CA MET A 88 -6.96 -5.53 -6.81
C MET A 88 -7.36 -6.84 -7.48
N LEU A 89 -8.54 -7.40 -7.15
CA LEU A 89 -9.06 -8.61 -7.80
C LEU A 89 -9.42 -8.38 -9.28
N LEU A 90 -9.97 -7.21 -9.61
CA LEU A 90 -10.43 -6.88 -10.97
C LEU A 90 -9.26 -6.55 -11.91
N ASP A 91 -8.27 -5.83 -11.40
CA ASP A 91 -7.19 -5.27 -12.21
C ASP A 91 -5.88 -6.04 -12.07
N GLY A 92 -5.78 -6.95 -11.08
CA GLY A 92 -4.54 -7.61 -10.71
C GLY A 92 -3.51 -6.68 -10.04
N THR A 93 -3.88 -5.41 -9.79
CA THR A 93 -3.04 -4.39 -9.17
C THR A 93 -3.88 -3.27 -8.55
N ALA A 94 -3.24 -2.37 -7.81
CA ALA A 94 -3.84 -1.14 -7.32
C ALA A 94 -2.92 0.06 -7.68
N THR A 95 -3.42 0.95 -8.53
CA THR A 95 -2.69 2.14 -9.02
C THR A 95 -3.14 3.41 -8.30
N PHE A 96 -2.39 4.50 -8.47
CA PHE A 96 -2.80 5.82 -7.99
C PHE A 96 -4.16 6.23 -8.58
N ILE A 97 -4.37 6.03 -9.88
CA ILE A 97 -5.63 6.39 -10.55
C ILE A 97 -6.79 5.60 -9.93
N SER A 98 -6.66 4.27 -9.84
CA SER A 98 -7.75 3.44 -9.30
C SER A 98 -8.05 3.71 -7.83
N ALA A 99 -7.02 4.02 -7.02
CA ALA A 99 -7.19 4.30 -5.60
C ALA A 99 -7.90 5.63 -5.32
N HIS A 100 -7.91 6.55 -6.29
CA HIS A 100 -8.55 7.87 -6.14
C HIS A 100 -9.74 8.05 -7.10
N ASP A 101 -10.27 6.97 -7.65
CA ASP A 101 -11.41 7.00 -8.57
C ASP A 101 -12.73 6.81 -7.81
N GLU A 102 -13.29 7.93 -7.34
CA GLU A 102 -14.58 7.95 -6.62
C GLU A 102 -15.73 7.41 -7.47
N LYS A 103 -15.75 7.72 -8.77
CA LYS A 103 -16.81 7.26 -9.68
C LYS A 103 -16.82 5.75 -9.81
N ARG A 104 -15.64 5.13 -9.79
CA ARG A 104 -15.50 3.68 -9.91
C ARG A 104 -16.02 2.92 -8.70
N MET A 105 -16.14 3.56 -7.53
CA MET A 105 -16.66 2.90 -6.33
C MET A 105 -18.09 2.38 -6.50
N THR A 106 -18.91 3.07 -7.29
CA THR A 106 -20.30 2.68 -7.56
C THR A 106 -20.47 1.88 -8.86
N HIS A 107 -19.37 1.61 -9.57
CA HIS A 107 -19.42 0.83 -10.80
C HIS A 107 -19.97 -0.58 -10.53
N PRO A 108 -20.95 -1.09 -11.30
CA PRO A 108 -21.64 -2.35 -10.98
C PRO A 108 -20.71 -3.57 -10.80
N LYS A 109 -19.64 -3.67 -11.61
CA LYS A 109 -18.64 -4.74 -11.46
C LYS A 109 -17.89 -4.66 -10.12
N VAL A 110 -17.53 -3.45 -9.68
CA VAL A 110 -16.83 -3.23 -8.41
C VAL A 110 -17.76 -3.56 -7.25
N MET A 111 -19.00 -3.06 -7.29
CA MET A 111 -20.01 -3.35 -6.26
C MET A 111 -20.27 -4.85 -6.12
N LYS A 112 -20.34 -5.60 -7.23
CA LYS A 112 -20.52 -7.05 -7.22
C LYS A 112 -19.37 -7.80 -6.56
N VAL A 113 -18.12 -7.38 -6.79
CA VAL A 113 -16.94 -7.99 -6.14
C VAL A 113 -16.86 -7.56 -4.68
N ARG A 114 -17.07 -6.28 -4.40
CA ARG A 114 -17.07 -5.69 -3.04
C ARG A 114 -18.05 -6.39 -2.11
N ALA A 115 -19.22 -6.78 -2.61
CA ALA A 115 -20.23 -7.51 -1.83
C ALA A 115 -19.76 -8.89 -1.30
N LYS A 116 -18.68 -9.45 -1.85
CA LYS A 116 -18.09 -10.71 -1.38
C LYS A 116 -17.05 -10.52 -0.27
N ILE A 117 -16.70 -9.27 0.05
CA ILE A 117 -15.56 -8.92 0.90
C ILE A 117 -16.06 -8.43 2.25
N GLU A 118 -15.66 -9.13 3.30
CA GLU A 118 -15.96 -8.80 4.69
C GLU A 118 -14.68 -8.36 5.41
N LEU A 119 -14.73 -7.21 6.08
CA LEU A 119 -13.63 -6.71 6.90
C LEU A 119 -13.96 -6.95 8.38
N ILE A 120 -13.03 -7.59 9.08
CA ILE A 120 -13.15 -7.93 10.50
C ILE A 120 -12.02 -7.24 11.27
N GLY A 121 -12.40 -6.54 12.35
CA GLY A 121 -11.46 -6.09 13.37
C GLY A 121 -11.04 -7.27 14.25
N ASP A 122 -9.75 -7.47 14.41
CA ASP A 122 -9.17 -8.63 15.07
C ASP A 122 -8.34 -8.20 16.29
N GLU A 123 -8.76 -8.66 17.48
CA GLU A 123 -8.12 -8.29 18.76
C GLU A 123 -6.70 -8.83 18.90
N TYR A 124 -6.40 -9.99 18.29
CA TYR A 124 -5.03 -10.48 18.25
C TYR A 124 -4.16 -9.53 17.43
N LEU A 125 -4.62 -9.11 16.24
CA LEU A 125 -3.88 -8.13 15.44
C LEU A 125 -3.83 -6.75 16.11
N GLN A 126 -4.82 -6.39 16.92
CA GLN A 126 -4.81 -5.17 17.73
C GLN A 126 -3.70 -5.17 18.79
N SER A 127 -3.45 -6.32 19.42
CA SER A 127 -2.36 -6.46 20.41
C SER A 127 -0.95 -6.34 19.82
N LEU A 128 -0.81 -6.45 18.49
CA LEU A 128 0.45 -6.31 17.77
C LEU A 128 0.76 -4.86 17.36
N VAL A 129 -0.18 -3.93 17.52
CA VAL A 129 0.04 -2.51 17.21
C VAL A 129 1.21 -1.97 18.06
N PRO A 130 2.21 -1.26 17.47
CA PRO A 130 2.17 -0.54 16.20
C PRO A 130 2.59 -1.34 14.95
N GLU A 131 2.91 -2.63 15.07
CA GLU A 131 3.18 -3.46 13.89
C GLU A 131 1.92 -3.56 13.02
N ARG A 132 2.12 -3.50 11.70
CA ARG A 132 1.01 -3.46 10.73
C ARG A 132 0.87 -4.82 10.07
N HIS A 133 -0.05 -5.61 10.63
CA HIS A 133 -0.39 -6.94 10.12
C HIS A 133 -1.69 -6.90 9.30
N GLY A 134 -1.85 -7.89 8.43
CA GLY A 134 -3.09 -8.12 7.69
C GLY A 134 -3.21 -9.57 7.25
N ILE A 135 -4.37 -10.16 7.46
CA ILE A 135 -4.69 -11.52 7.03
C ILE A 135 -5.78 -11.46 5.98
N VAL A 136 -5.57 -12.15 4.86
CA VAL A 136 -6.58 -12.35 3.83
C VAL A 136 -6.84 -13.83 3.70
N GLU A 137 -8.11 -14.21 3.74
CA GLU A 137 -8.60 -15.57 3.51
C GLU A 137 -9.64 -15.53 2.40
N ILE A 138 -9.51 -16.40 1.41
CA ILE A 138 -10.37 -16.45 0.22
C ILE A 138 -10.94 -17.86 0.11
N LYS A 139 -12.26 -17.96 0.17
CA LYS A 139 -12.98 -19.16 -0.23
C LYS A 139 -13.23 -19.08 -1.74
N LEU A 140 -12.72 -20.07 -2.47
CA LEU A 140 -12.88 -20.20 -3.91
C LEU A 140 -14.10 -21.07 -4.23
N LYS A 141 -14.68 -20.85 -5.40
CA LYS A 141 -15.85 -21.62 -5.89
C LYS A 141 -15.55 -23.10 -6.16
N ASP A 142 -14.28 -23.47 -6.30
CA ASP A 142 -13.85 -24.86 -6.41
C ASP A 142 -13.79 -25.59 -5.04
N GLY A 143 -14.18 -24.90 -3.97
CA GLY A 143 -14.23 -25.43 -2.61
C GLY A 143 -12.94 -25.23 -1.80
N ARG A 144 -11.84 -24.78 -2.43
CA ARG A 144 -10.58 -24.50 -1.71
C ARG A 144 -10.69 -23.21 -0.90
N THR A 145 -9.96 -23.18 0.21
CA THR A 145 -9.70 -21.95 0.98
C THR A 145 -8.20 -21.68 0.97
N VAL A 146 -7.82 -20.48 0.55
CA VAL A 146 -6.41 -20.03 0.54
C VAL A 146 -6.25 -18.83 1.47
N LYS A 147 -5.10 -18.71 2.11
CA LYS A 147 -4.86 -17.73 3.18
C LYS A 147 -3.43 -17.22 3.16
N HIS A 148 -3.26 -15.93 3.40
CA HIS A 148 -1.96 -15.31 3.60
C HIS A 148 -1.98 -14.31 4.76
N HIS A 149 -0.88 -14.26 5.52
CA HIS A 149 -0.66 -13.34 6.64
C HIS A 149 0.57 -12.48 6.39
N THR A 150 0.35 -11.23 6.00
CA THR A 150 1.42 -10.23 5.97
C THR A 150 1.69 -9.77 7.39
N ARG A 151 2.89 -10.07 7.89
CA ARG A 151 3.34 -9.69 9.24
C ARG A 151 4.09 -8.36 9.28
N GLY A 152 4.62 -7.92 8.14
CA GLY A 152 5.25 -6.62 7.99
C GLY A 152 4.94 -6.09 6.60
N VAL A 153 4.33 -4.91 6.53
CA VAL A 153 3.98 -4.23 5.27
C VAL A 153 5.21 -4.06 4.38
N ARG A 154 5.11 -4.42 3.11
CA ARG A 154 6.17 -4.15 2.12
C ARG A 154 6.39 -2.65 1.98
N GLY A 155 7.64 -2.23 2.10
CA GLY A 155 8.07 -0.83 2.14
C GLY A 155 8.30 -0.26 3.55
N THR A 156 8.10 -1.04 4.63
CA THR A 156 8.58 -0.62 5.95
C THR A 156 10.07 -0.85 6.15
N ALA A 157 10.66 -0.22 7.15
CA ALA A 157 12.05 -0.50 7.54
C ALA A 157 12.31 -2.00 7.83
N GLN A 158 11.31 -2.72 8.36
CA GLN A 158 11.40 -4.16 8.65
C GLN A 158 11.19 -5.05 7.41
N ASN A 159 10.52 -4.54 6.36
CA ASN A 159 10.30 -5.25 5.11
C ASN A 159 10.41 -4.26 3.93
N PRO A 160 11.62 -3.76 3.63
CA PRO A 160 11.79 -2.68 2.67
C PRO A 160 11.43 -3.13 1.25
N MET A 161 10.95 -2.19 0.44
CA MET A 161 10.95 -2.37 -1.01
C MET A 161 12.39 -2.36 -1.50
N THR A 162 12.68 -3.20 -2.49
CA THR A 162 13.94 -3.19 -3.23
C THR A 162 14.05 -1.91 -4.07
N THR A 163 15.28 -1.56 -4.47
CA THR A 163 15.52 -0.42 -5.36
C THR A 163 14.67 -0.47 -6.65
N PRO A 164 14.55 -1.61 -7.36
CA PRO A 164 13.68 -1.70 -8.53
C PRO A 164 12.19 -1.46 -8.22
N GLU A 165 11.67 -1.93 -7.09
CA GLU A 165 10.27 -1.68 -6.70
C GLU A 165 10.03 -0.19 -6.39
N VAL A 166 10.99 0.49 -5.74
CA VAL A 166 10.91 1.93 -5.50
C VAL A 166 10.97 2.69 -6.82
N ASP A 167 11.87 2.29 -7.73
CA ASP A 167 12.02 2.89 -9.06
C ASP A 167 10.75 2.77 -9.92
N GLU A 168 10.18 1.55 -10.00
CA GLU A 168 8.94 1.27 -10.72
C GLU A 168 7.79 2.12 -10.15
N LYS A 169 7.64 2.16 -8.83
CA LYS A 169 6.65 3.02 -8.17
C LYS A 169 6.85 4.50 -8.50
N CYS A 170 8.08 5.01 -8.46
CA CYS A 170 8.39 6.40 -8.80
C CYS A 170 7.98 6.70 -10.25
N TYR A 171 8.34 5.82 -11.18
CA TYR A 171 7.98 5.95 -12.58
C TYR A 171 6.46 5.93 -12.78
N ASP A 172 5.75 4.98 -12.18
CA ASP A 172 4.29 4.82 -12.30
C ASP A 172 3.51 6.03 -11.79
N LEU A 173 4.00 6.69 -10.73
CA LEU A 173 3.39 7.92 -10.21
C LEU A 173 3.66 9.14 -11.09
N MET A 174 4.82 9.20 -11.73
CA MET A 174 5.25 10.39 -12.49
C MET A 174 4.88 10.35 -13.97
N ALA A 175 4.91 9.18 -14.60
CA ALA A 175 4.70 9.01 -16.04
C ALA A 175 3.34 9.55 -16.54
N PRO A 176 2.21 9.39 -15.81
CA PRO A 176 0.93 9.95 -16.24
C PRO A 176 0.89 11.49 -16.28
N VAL A 177 1.76 12.16 -15.52
CA VAL A 177 1.78 13.63 -15.40
C VAL A 177 2.88 14.24 -16.27
N LEU A 178 4.10 13.69 -16.18
CA LEU A 178 5.28 14.24 -16.84
C LEU A 178 5.50 13.69 -18.25
N GLY A 179 4.83 12.58 -18.60
CA GLY A 179 5.10 11.79 -19.79
C GLY A 179 6.23 10.76 -19.57
N LYS A 180 6.14 9.63 -20.27
CA LYS A 180 7.02 8.45 -20.07
C LYS A 180 8.52 8.78 -20.12
N SER A 181 8.97 9.48 -21.16
CA SER A 181 10.39 9.80 -21.35
C SER A 181 10.94 10.71 -20.25
N ARG A 182 10.17 11.75 -19.87
CA ARG A 182 10.59 12.70 -18.83
C ARG A 182 10.61 12.05 -17.45
N ALA A 183 9.59 11.26 -17.13
CA ALA A 183 9.52 10.51 -15.87
C ALA A 183 10.70 9.54 -15.71
N ARG A 184 11.02 8.74 -16.75
CA ARG A 184 12.18 7.84 -16.74
C ARG A 184 13.49 8.61 -16.52
N LYS A 185 13.71 9.68 -17.28
CA LYS A 185 14.90 10.53 -17.14
C LYS A 185 15.01 11.15 -15.73
N LEU A 186 13.90 11.56 -15.13
CA LEU A 186 13.86 12.07 -13.77
C LEU A 186 14.26 10.99 -12.75
N CYS A 187 13.66 9.80 -12.82
CA CYS A 187 14.05 8.67 -11.96
C CYS A 187 15.56 8.37 -12.08
N ASP A 188 16.08 8.24 -13.30
CA ASP A 188 17.49 7.93 -13.55
C ASP A 188 18.43 9.00 -12.98
N THR A 189 18.04 10.26 -13.10
CA THR A 189 18.82 11.39 -12.58
C THR A 189 18.82 11.41 -11.05
N VAL A 190 17.68 11.10 -10.41
CA VAL A 190 17.57 11.06 -8.95
C VAL A 190 18.32 9.86 -8.35
N TRP A 191 18.31 8.70 -9.00
CA TRP A 191 19.12 7.55 -8.56
C TRP A 191 20.62 7.77 -8.69
N ASN A 192 21.05 8.75 -9.50
CA ASN A 192 22.44 9.17 -9.66
C ASN A 192 22.65 10.61 -9.16
N ILE A 193 21.88 11.04 -8.15
CA ILE A 193 21.88 12.44 -7.69
C ILE A 193 23.25 12.91 -7.21
N GLU A 194 24.10 12.02 -6.71
CA GLU A 194 25.48 12.30 -6.32
C GLU A 194 26.37 12.78 -7.48
N LYS A 195 25.97 12.48 -8.73
CA LYS A 195 26.66 12.92 -9.95
C LYS A 195 26.11 14.25 -10.49
N VAL A 196 25.01 14.75 -9.93
CA VAL A 196 24.38 16.00 -10.35
C VAL A 196 25.14 17.17 -9.72
N LYS A 197 25.91 17.89 -10.53
CA LYS A 197 26.71 19.06 -10.08
C LYS A 197 25.86 20.26 -9.64
N ASP A 198 24.64 20.37 -10.16
CA ASP A 198 23.73 21.49 -9.90
C ASP A 198 22.28 21.01 -9.91
N VAL A 199 21.61 21.10 -8.76
CA VAL A 199 20.21 20.67 -8.59
C VAL A 199 19.24 21.41 -9.51
N ARG A 200 19.60 22.59 -10.04
CA ARG A 200 18.80 23.31 -11.05
C ARG A 200 18.61 22.49 -12.33
N ALA A 201 19.50 21.53 -12.61
CA ALA A 201 19.37 20.60 -13.72
C ALA A 201 18.11 19.70 -13.64
N LEU A 202 17.51 19.54 -12.45
CA LEU A 202 16.26 18.79 -12.28
C LEU A 202 15.02 19.57 -12.73
N ARG A 203 15.07 20.92 -12.74
CA ARG A 203 13.89 21.77 -13.02
C ARG A 203 13.21 21.47 -14.37
N PRO A 204 13.93 21.27 -15.49
CA PRO A 204 13.29 20.92 -16.76
C PRO A 204 12.59 19.54 -16.74
N LEU A 205 12.98 18.66 -15.82
CA LEU A 205 12.40 17.32 -15.67
C LEU A 205 11.14 17.32 -14.78
N LEU A 206 10.95 18.35 -13.96
CA LEU A 206 9.84 18.45 -13.00
C LEU A 206 8.62 19.24 -13.53
N ARG A 207 8.68 19.78 -14.76
CA ARG A 207 7.59 20.56 -15.36
C ARG A 207 6.87 19.71 -16.39
N ALA A 208 5.55 19.56 -16.23
CA ALA A 208 4.67 18.94 -17.21
C ALA A 208 4.63 19.78 -18.49
#